data_AF-A0A354WRS5-F1
#
_entry.id   AF-A0A354WRS5-F1
#
_cell.length_a   1.000
_cell.length_b   1.000
_cell.length_c   1.000
_cell.angle_alpha   90.00
_cell.angle_beta   90.00
_cell.angle_gamma   90.00
#
_symmetry.space_group_name_H-M   'P 1'
#
loop_
_entity.id
_entity.type
_entity.pdbx_description
1 polymer ?
#
loop_
_entity_poly.entity_id
_entity_poly.type
_entity_poly.pdbx_seq_one_letter_code
_entity_poly.pdbx_strand_id
1 'polypeptide(L)'
;SAMIVIIGFELAKTSVEKILSPVPVAFSAPLAAVLVLSIAVKLWLCLFNRALGRKINSTTLLAAAEDSRNDIITTAAVLLAAVIEAVSGLSIDGFVGLAVSLFILYSGAKLAKETISPLLGEAASPELQARIVDYIRAQPKVLGYHDLMVHDYGPGQRFATIHVEMDSKEDPMRCHELIDDMERECLKSHNIHLVIHYDPVVTDDPELTRLHILVDSLLGEMDPRLKTHDFRMVPGGGHTNLIFDIAFPQDTKFTKQEIQDKLEEALRSQEGKVYHTVITFDPLAFNQESCEHQ
;
A
#
# COMPACT_ATOMS: atom_id res chain seq x y z
N SER A 1 16.98 3.60 11.66
CA SER A 1 15.83 3.48 12.60
C SER A 1 16.15 2.61 13.81
N ALA A 2 16.62 1.37 13.67
CA ALA A 2 16.87 0.46 14.81
C ALA A 2 17.77 1.06 15.92
N MET A 3 18.88 1.70 15.54
CA MET A 3 19.78 2.37 16.49
C MET A 3 19.11 3.53 17.25
N ILE A 4 18.22 4.28 16.59
CA ILE A 4 17.45 5.39 17.22
C ILE A 4 16.49 4.82 18.27
N VAL A 5 15.82 3.71 17.97
CA VAL A 5 14.91 3.04 18.92
C VAL A 5 15.68 2.52 20.12
N ILE A 6 16.85 1.91 19.92
CA ILE A 6 17.73 1.45 21.00
C ILE A 6 18.16 2.63 21.89
N ILE A 7 18.64 3.72 21.29
CA ILE A 7 19.05 4.92 22.04
C ILE A 7 17.86 5.53 22.80
N GLY A 8 16.67 5.58 22.18
CA GLY A 8 15.46 6.05 22.83
C GLY A 8 15.07 5.19 24.03
N PHE A 9 15.21 3.87 23.93
CA PHE A 9 14.93 2.95 25.03
C PHE A 9 15.95 3.09 26.17
N GLU A 10 17.24 3.19 25.87
CA GLU A 10 18.29 3.43 26.88
C GLU A 10 18.09 4.78 27.59
N LEU A 11 17.68 5.82 26.85
CA LEU A 11 17.34 7.11 27.43
C LEU A 11 16.11 7.01 28.34
N ALA A 12 15.07 6.27 27.93
CA ALA A 12 13.89 6.05 28.77
C ALA A 12 14.26 5.34 30.08
N LYS A 13 15.07 4.28 30.00
CA LYS A 13 15.55 3.52 31.15
C LYS A 13 16.34 4.40 32.12
N THR A 14 17.34 5.12 31.61
CA THR A 14 18.16 6.03 32.44
C THR A 14 17.35 7.19 33.01
N SER A 15 16.33 7.68 32.30
CA SER A 15 15.42 8.71 32.82
C SER A 15 14.54 8.19 33.96
N VAL A 16 14.01 6.97 33.86
CA VAL A 16 13.27 6.31 34.95
C VAL A 16 14.16 6.09 36.17
N GLU A 17 15.41 5.65 35.98
CA GLU A 17 16.39 5.51 37.05
C GLU A 17 16.64 6.85 37.77
N LYS A 18 16.76 7.96 37.04
CA LYS A 18 16.90 9.31 37.61
C LYS A 18 15.67 9.79 38.37
N ILE A 19 14.46 9.39 37.96
CA ILE A 19 13.23 9.69 38.69
C ILE A 19 13.18 8.92 40.03
N LEU A 20 13.58 7.64 40.01
CA LEU A 20 13.57 6.78 41.20
C LEU A 20 14.72 7.08 42.17
N SER A 21 15.88 7.45 41.65
CA SER A 21 17.08 7.80 42.41
C SER A 21 17.64 9.14 41.89
N PRO A 22 17.18 10.27 42.43
CA PRO A 22 17.65 11.58 42.01
C PRO A 22 19.14 11.74 42.28
N VAL A 23 19.94 11.77 41.21
CA VAL A 23 21.36 12.13 41.28
C VAL A 23 21.47 13.57 40.79
N PRO A 24 22.08 14.49 41.55
CA PRO A 24 22.21 15.88 41.12
C PRO A 24 22.99 15.93 39.80
N VAL A 25 22.37 16.51 38.78
CA VAL A 25 23.03 16.72 37.49
C VAL A 25 24.05 17.83 37.65
N ALA A 26 25.33 17.51 37.50
CA ALA A 26 26.39 18.52 37.50
C ALA A 26 26.30 19.36 36.22
N PHE A 27 25.59 20.49 36.29
CA PHE A 27 25.62 21.48 35.21
C PHE A 27 27.06 21.98 35.03
N SER A 28 27.63 21.74 33.85
CA SER A 28 28.98 22.17 33.52
C SER A 28 28.95 23.06 32.27
N ALA A 29 29.66 24.18 32.31
CA ALA A 29 29.76 25.10 31.17
C ALA A 29 30.24 24.41 29.87
N PRO A 30 31.16 23.43 29.89
CA PRO A 30 31.52 22.65 28.70
C PRO A 30 30.34 21.86 28.13
N LEU A 31 29.50 21.25 28.97
CA LEU A 31 28.34 20.47 28.52
C LEU A 31 27.29 21.37 27.86
N ALA A 32 27.00 22.53 28.45
CA ALA A 32 26.12 23.52 27.84
C ALA A 32 26.65 24.01 26.47
N ALA A 33 27.96 24.27 26.36
CA ALA A 33 28.57 24.69 25.11
C ALA A 33 28.44 23.63 24.00
N VAL A 34 28.63 22.35 24.34
CA VAL A 34 28.46 21.24 23.39
C VAL A 34 27.00 21.12 22.93
N LEU A 35 26.02 21.25 23.83
CA LEU A 35 24.60 21.20 23.47
C LEU A 35 24.20 22.36 22.55
N VAL A 36 24.67 23.58 22.84
CA VAL A 36 24.43 24.75 21.99
C VAL A 36 25.05 24.57 20.60
N LEU A 37 26.28 24.06 20.53
CA LEU A 37 26.94 23.78 19.26
C LEU A 37 26.19 22.69 18.46
N SER A 38 25.73 21.64 19.14
CA SER A 38 24.92 20.57 18.54
C SER A 38 23.63 21.14 17.92
N ILE A 39 22.91 21.99 18.66
CA ILE A 39 21.71 22.68 18.17
C ILE A 39 22.02 23.52 16.94
N ALA A 40 23.13 24.29 16.95
CA ALA A 40 23.52 25.13 15.82
C ALA A 40 23.81 24.30 14.55
N VAL A 41 24.53 23.18 14.70
CA VAL A 41 24.84 22.27 13.59
C VAL A 41 23.57 21.61 13.05
N LYS A 42 22.69 21.12 13.94
CA LYS A 42 21.42 20.50 13.54
C LYS A 42 20.47 21.50 12.90
N LEU A 43 20.46 22.76 13.35
CA LEU A 43 19.71 23.85 12.71
C LEU A 43 20.20 24.09 11.29
N TRP A 44 21.51 24.16 11.09
CA TRP A 44 22.10 24.28 9.76
C TRP A 44 21.71 23.09 8.85
N LEU A 45 21.84 21.86 9.35
CA LEU A 45 21.43 20.64 8.62
C LEU A 45 19.94 20.64 8.27
N CYS A 46 19.08 21.03 9.21
CA CYS A 46 17.64 21.14 9.00
C CYS A 46 17.32 22.11 7.85
N LEU A 47 17.93 23.30 7.86
CA LEU A 47 17.71 24.31 6.83
C LEU A 47 18.27 23.86 5.48
N PHE A 48 19.47 23.28 5.47
CA PHE A 48 20.13 22.78 4.26
C PHE A 48 19.31 21.67 3.59
N ASN A 49 18.95 20.63 4.34
CA ASN A 49 18.18 19.49 3.82
C ASN A 49 16.78 19.91 3.36
N ARG A 50 16.13 20.83 4.07
CA ARG A 50 14.80 21.35 3.68
C ARG A 50 14.87 22.15 2.39
N ALA A 51 15.88 23.01 2.25
CA ALA A 51 16.07 23.82 1.05
C ALA A 51 16.35 22.94 -0.17
N LEU A 52 17.28 22.00 -0.04
CA LEU A 52 17.64 21.09 -1.13
C LEU A 52 16.49 20.12 -1.46
N GLY A 53 15.87 19.54 -0.44
CA GLY A 53 14.74 18.61 -0.60
C GLY A 53 13.56 19.22 -1.34
N ARG A 54 13.22 20.50 -1.06
CA ARG A 54 12.20 21.24 -1.82
C ARG A 54 12.63 21.55 -3.25
N LYS A 55 13.92 21.84 -3.47
CA LYS A 55 14.45 22.18 -4.80
C LYS A 55 14.39 20.99 -5.76
N ILE A 56 14.60 19.77 -5.26
CA ILE A 56 14.65 18.55 -6.08
C ILE A 56 13.46 17.60 -5.83
N ASN A 57 12.44 18.02 -5.09
CA ASN A 57 11.29 17.20 -4.68
C ASN A 57 11.71 15.84 -4.06
N SER A 58 12.73 15.85 -3.20
CA SER A 58 13.21 14.63 -2.53
C SER A 58 12.53 14.46 -1.17
N THR A 59 11.72 13.41 -1.07
CA THR A 59 11.09 12.95 0.18
C THR A 59 12.14 12.58 1.23
N THR A 60 13.21 11.91 0.82
CA THR A 60 14.33 11.52 1.70
C THR A 60 15.01 12.71 2.36
N LEU A 61 15.30 13.77 1.59
CA LEU A 61 15.91 14.99 2.15
C LEU A 61 14.95 15.76 3.06
N LEU A 62 13.66 15.77 2.73
CA LEU A 62 12.64 16.36 3.61
C LEU A 62 12.53 15.59 4.93
N ALA A 63 12.56 14.26 4.90
CA ALA A 63 12.59 13.43 6.09
C ALA A 63 13.83 13.70 6.95
N ALA A 64 15.02 13.81 6.33
CA ALA A 64 16.26 14.16 7.03
C ALA A 64 16.22 15.57 7.67
N ALA A 65 15.48 16.51 7.07
CA ALA A 65 15.26 17.83 7.65
C ALA A 65 14.34 17.77 8.88
N GLU A 66 13.27 16.99 8.83
CA GLU A 66 12.35 16.79 9.95
C GLU A 66 13.03 16.06 11.11
N ASP A 67 13.88 15.07 10.83
CA ASP A 67 14.74 14.40 11.82
C ASP A 67 15.68 15.41 12.52
N SER A 68 16.37 16.24 11.73
CA SER A 68 17.22 17.30 12.28
C SER A 68 16.43 18.30 13.14
N ARG A 69 15.18 18.62 12.78
CA ARG A 69 14.30 19.47 13.61
C ARG A 69 13.95 18.80 14.93
N ASN A 70 13.64 17.51 14.90
CA ASN A 70 13.31 16.74 16.10
C ASN A 70 14.50 16.73 17.07
N ASP A 71 15.73 16.56 16.56
CA ASP A 71 16.95 16.63 17.36
C ASP A 71 17.21 18.01 17.98
N ILE A 72 16.86 19.10 17.29
CA ILE A 72 16.94 20.46 17.85
C ILE A 72 15.98 20.57 19.05
N ILE A 73 14.74 20.12 18.89
CA ILE A 73 13.71 20.21 19.93
C ILE A 73 14.12 19.40 21.17
N THR A 74 14.58 18.16 20.97
CA THR A 74 15.00 17.29 22.07
C THR A 74 16.23 17.82 22.79
N THR A 75 17.26 18.24 22.03
CA THR A 75 18.50 18.80 22.61
C THR A 75 18.23 20.11 23.35
N ALA A 76 17.35 20.97 22.81
CA ALA A 76 16.95 22.20 23.48
C ALA A 76 16.14 21.94 24.75
N ALA A 77 15.26 20.94 24.77
CA ALA A 77 14.52 20.54 25.97
C ALA A 77 15.46 20.06 27.09
N VAL A 78 16.46 19.23 26.75
CA VAL A 78 17.48 18.77 27.71
C VAL A 78 18.32 19.93 28.22
N LEU A 79 18.76 20.84 27.34
CA LEU A 79 19.51 22.04 27.75
C LEU A 79 18.68 22.93 28.69
N LEU A 80 17.40 23.13 28.38
CA LEU A 80 16.49 23.92 29.21
C LEU A 80 16.30 23.27 30.59
N ALA A 81 16.10 21.95 30.65
CA ALA A 81 15.98 21.21 31.90
C ALA A 81 17.23 21.37 32.77
N ALA A 82 18.42 21.23 32.17
CA ALA A 82 19.68 21.38 32.87
C ALA A 82 19.88 22.81 33.43
N VAL A 83 19.47 23.85 32.69
CA VAL A 83 19.52 25.24 33.16
C VAL A 83 18.52 25.47 34.31
N ILE A 84 17.30 24.95 34.20
CA ILE A 84 16.30 25.09 35.27
C ILE A 84 16.75 24.37 36.53
N GLU A 85 17.29 23.15 36.42
CA GLU A 85 17.81 22.39 37.57
C GLU A 85 18.98 23.14 38.24
N ALA A 86 19.87 23.74 37.45
CA ALA A 86 20.98 24.54 37.97
C ALA A 86 20.54 25.80 38.75
N VAL A 87 19.44 26.43 38.35
CA VAL A 87 18.94 27.67 38.99
C VAL A 87 17.97 27.40 40.14
N SER A 88 17.11 26.38 40.00
CA SER A 88 16.03 26.09 40.95
C SER A 88 16.35 24.99 41.97
N GLY A 89 17.37 24.16 41.70
CA GLY A 89 17.69 22.98 42.51
C GLY A 89 16.66 21.85 42.42
N LEU A 90 15.65 21.96 41.54
CA LEU A 90 14.65 20.93 41.31
C LEU A 90 15.15 19.91 40.28
N SER A 91 15.18 18.63 40.66
CA SER A 91 15.54 17.53 39.76
C SER A 91 14.41 17.21 38.79
N ILE A 92 14.32 17.97 37.70
CA ILE A 92 13.33 17.79 36.63
C ILE A 92 13.87 17.01 35.43
N ASP A 93 15.20 16.82 35.36
CA ASP A 93 15.88 16.15 34.23
C ASP A 93 15.33 14.75 33.94
N GLY A 94 14.98 13.98 34.97
CA GLY A 94 14.36 12.66 34.80
C GLY A 94 13.02 12.71 34.06
N PHE A 95 12.14 13.67 34.38
CA PHE A 95 10.85 13.81 33.71
C PHE A 95 10.98 14.33 32.28
N VAL A 96 11.88 15.30 32.07
CA VAL A 96 12.14 15.84 30.73
C VAL A 96 12.82 14.79 29.85
N GLY A 97 13.80 14.05 30.38
CA GLY A 97 14.45 12.94 29.69
C GLY A 97 13.47 11.85 29.29
N LEU A 98 12.51 11.51 30.15
CA LEU A 98 11.45 10.56 29.82
C LEU A 98 10.56 11.09 28.68
N ALA A 99 10.11 12.35 28.74
CA ALA A 99 9.32 12.94 27.67
C ALA A 99 10.08 12.98 26.33
N VAL A 100 11.37 13.33 26.36
CA VAL A 100 12.26 13.32 25.19
C VAL A 100 12.43 11.90 24.64
N SER A 101 12.61 10.90 25.49
CA SER A 101 12.74 9.49 25.07
C SER A 101 11.51 8.98 24.32
N LEU A 102 10.30 9.29 24.80
CA LEU A 102 9.05 8.94 24.13
C LEU A 102 8.94 9.60 22.75
N PHE A 103 9.34 10.86 22.65
CA PHE A 103 9.37 11.59 21.38
C PHE A 103 10.39 11.00 20.39
N ILE A 104 11.57 10.60 20.87
CA ILE A 104 12.59 9.92 20.04
C ILE A 104 12.08 8.56 19.57
N LEU A 105 11.46 7.77 20.45
CA LEU A 105 10.88 6.46 20.09
C LEU A 105 9.78 6.60 19.03
N TYR A 106 8.88 7.57 19.20
CA TYR A 106 7.84 7.88 18.20
C TYR A 106 8.45 8.29 16.86
N SER A 107 9.44 9.19 16.87
CA SER A 107 10.15 9.63 15.66
C SER A 107 10.87 8.47 14.97
N GLY A 108 11.55 7.62 15.74
CA GLY A 108 12.26 6.43 15.24
C GLY A 108 11.32 5.41 14.61
N ALA A 109 10.14 5.18 15.22
CA ALA A 109 9.11 4.30 14.67
C ALA A 109 8.51 4.85 13.37
N LYS A 110 8.22 6.17 13.33
CA LYS A 110 7.73 6.83 12.13
C LYS A 110 8.74 6.73 10.98
N LEU A 111 10.01 7.04 11.25
CA LEU A 111 11.09 6.94 10.26
C LEU A 111 11.28 5.48 9.78
N ALA A 112 11.16 4.51 10.68
CA ALA A 112 11.20 3.09 10.31
C ALA A 112 10.10 2.74 9.30
N LYS A 113 8.86 3.17 9.57
CA LYS A 113 7.73 2.96 8.67
C LYS A 113 7.99 3.61 7.31
N GLU A 114 8.38 4.89 7.27
CA GLU A 114 8.66 5.63 6.03
C GLU A 114 9.81 5.02 5.20
N THR A 115 10.74 4.30 5.84
CA THR A 115 11.84 3.63 5.12
C THR A 115 11.45 2.23 4.65
N ILE A 116 10.68 1.50 5.46
CA ILE A 116 10.29 0.12 5.17
C ILE A 116 9.18 0.08 4.13
N SER A 117 8.23 1.02 4.16
CA SER A 117 7.07 1.02 3.27
C SER A 117 7.47 1.03 1.77
N PRO A 118 8.39 1.89 1.28
CA PRO A 118 8.85 1.81 -0.10
C PRO A 118 9.55 0.49 -0.43
N LEU A 119 10.27 -0.12 0.51
CA LEU A 119 10.94 -1.41 0.29
C LEU A 119 9.96 -2.58 0.15
N LEU A 120 8.80 -2.48 0.79
CA LEU A 120 7.72 -3.45 0.67
C LEU A 120 6.90 -3.25 -0.62
N GLY A 121 7.09 -2.13 -1.33
CA GLY A 121 6.26 -1.70 -2.44
C GLY A 121 5.01 -1.00 -1.92
N GLU A 122 5.02 0.33 -1.96
CA GLU A 122 3.81 1.11 -1.64
C GLU A 122 2.82 1.03 -2.81
N ALA A 123 1.52 1.05 -2.50
CA ALA A 123 0.50 1.23 -3.51
C ALA A 123 0.68 2.60 -4.19
N ALA A 124 0.57 2.63 -5.51
CA ALA A 124 0.62 3.89 -6.25
C ALA A 124 -0.58 4.79 -5.93
N SER A 125 -0.44 6.10 -6.17
CA SER A 125 -1.53 7.03 -5.95
C SER A 125 -2.74 6.71 -6.84
N PRO A 126 -3.98 6.88 -6.36
CA PRO A 126 -5.19 6.57 -7.13
C PRO A 126 -5.25 7.31 -8.47
N GLU A 127 -4.72 8.53 -8.53
CA GLU A 127 -4.67 9.31 -9.77
C GLU A 127 -3.68 8.74 -10.80
N LEU A 128 -2.64 8.03 -10.35
CA LEU A 128 -1.75 7.31 -11.25
C LEU A 128 -2.41 6.04 -11.77
N GLN A 129 -3.09 5.30 -10.90
CA GLN A 129 -3.82 4.09 -11.27
C GLN A 129 -4.92 4.41 -12.31
N ALA A 130 -5.73 5.43 -12.05
CA ALA A 130 -6.78 5.88 -12.98
C ALA A 130 -6.23 6.25 -14.36
N ARG A 131 -5.08 6.95 -14.42
CA ARG A 131 -4.46 7.32 -15.71
C ARG A 131 -4.02 6.12 -16.53
N ILE A 132 -3.47 5.09 -15.89
CA ILE A 132 -3.05 3.85 -16.57
C ILE A 132 -4.29 3.14 -17.12
N VAL A 133 -5.32 2.99 -16.30
CA VAL A 133 -6.58 2.36 -16.67
C VAL A 133 -7.26 3.08 -17.83
N ASP A 134 -7.39 4.41 -17.74
CA ASP A 134 -8.04 5.22 -18.78
C ASP A 134 -7.31 5.09 -20.12
N TYR A 135 -5.97 5.05 -20.08
CA TYR A 135 -5.16 4.84 -21.27
C TYR A 135 -5.36 3.45 -21.89
N ILE A 136 -5.32 2.39 -21.08
CA ILE A 136 -5.49 1.00 -21.53
C ILE A 136 -6.90 0.79 -22.09
N ARG A 137 -7.93 1.25 -21.38
CA ARG A 137 -9.33 1.13 -21.79
C ARG A 137 -9.64 1.86 -23.10
N ALA A 138 -8.89 2.92 -23.41
CA ALA A 138 -9.05 3.66 -24.66
C ALA A 138 -8.44 2.93 -25.88
N GLN A 139 -7.68 1.85 -25.68
CA GLN A 139 -7.04 1.15 -26.79
C GLN A 139 -8.03 0.27 -27.56
N PRO A 140 -7.85 0.15 -28.89
CA PRO A 140 -8.68 -0.74 -29.70
C PRO A 140 -8.53 -2.20 -29.22
N LYS A 141 -9.59 -3.00 -29.33
CA LYS A 141 -9.63 -4.44 -28.95
C LYS A 141 -9.57 -4.75 -27.46
N VAL A 142 -9.34 -3.77 -26.59
CA VAL A 142 -9.49 -3.94 -25.15
C VAL A 142 -10.98 -4.01 -24.82
N LEU A 143 -11.41 -5.14 -24.27
CA LEU A 143 -12.79 -5.39 -23.85
C LEU A 143 -13.01 -5.08 -22.37
N GLY A 144 -11.97 -5.32 -21.57
CA GLY A 144 -12.00 -5.20 -20.12
C GLY A 144 -10.59 -5.26 -19.54
N TYR A 145 -10.50 -5.11 -18.22
CA TYR A 145 -9.27 -5.28 -17.47
C TYR A 145 -9.62 -5.67 -16.03
N HIS A 146 -8.70 -6.36 -15.37
CA HIS A 146 -8.78 -6.68 -13.95
C HIS A 146 -7.38 -6.81 -13.34
N ASP A 147 -7.32 -6.93 -12.02
CA ASP A 147 -6.10 -7.16 -11.23
C ASP A 147 -4.94 -6.19 -11.51
N LEU A 148 -5.25 -4.88 -11.62
CA LEU A 148 -4.21 -3.86 -11.66
C LEU A 148 -3.48 -3.80 -10.31
N MET A 149 -2.20 -4.13 -10.33
CA MET A 149 -1.32 -4.01 -9.19
C MET A 149 -0.19 -3.06 -9.53
N VAL A 150 0.01 -2.02 -8.72
CA VAL A 150 1.07 -1.04 -8.92
C VAL A 150 1.93 -0.94 -7.66
N HIS A 151 3.22 -1.22 -7.82
CA HIS A 151 4.23 -1.09 -6.79
C HIS A 151 5.10 0.14 -7.05
N ASP A 152 5.13 1.07 -6.10
CA ASP A 152 6.04 2.21 -6.09
C ASP A 152 7.21 1.95 -5.10
N TYR A 153 8.43 1.86 -5.64
CA TYR A 153 9.67 1.74 -4.86
C TYR A 153 10.45 3.08 -4.80
N GLY A 154 9.82 4.18 -5.20
CA GLY A 154 10.38 5.51 -5.23
C GLY A 154 10.60 6.05 -6.65
N PRO A 155 11.21 7.25 -6.76
CA PRO A 155 11.30 7.99 -8.01
C PRO A 155 11.90 7.17 -9.16
N GLY A 156 11.07 6.86 -10.15
CA GLY A 156 11.45 6.14 -11.36
C GLY A 156 11.72 4.65 -11.18
N GLN A 157 11.24 4.05 -10.10
CA GLN A 157 11.24 2.60 -9.87
C GLN A 157 9.81 2.16 -9.57
N ARG A 158 8.94 2.26 -10.57
CA ARG A 158 7.53 1.86 -10.49
C ARG A 158 7.28 0.69 -11.40
N PHE A 159 6.61 -0.33 -10.87
CA PHE A 159 6.25 -1.54 -11.59
C PHE A 159 4.75 -1.73 -11.50
N ALA A 160 4.13 -2.16 -12.59
CA ALA A 160 2.72 -2.46 -12.62
C ALA A 160 2.47 -3.76 -13.37
N THR A 161 1.47 -4.52 -12.92
CA THR A 161 0.92 -5.67 -13.63
C THR A 161 -0.57 -5.49 -13.78
N ILE A 162 -1.13 -5.88 -14.92
CA ILE A 162 -2.58 -5.81 -15.18
C ILE A 162 -2.97 -6.94 -16.12
N HIS A 163 -4.17 -7.47 -15.95
CA HIS A 163 -4.78 -8.36 -16.93
C HIS A 163 -5.68 -7.57 -17.86
N VAL A 164 -5.53 -7.78 -19.18
CA VAL A 164 -6.31 -7.08 -20.19
C VAL A 164 -7.08 -8.11 -21.02
N GLU A 165 -8.41 -7.95 -20.99
CA GLU A 165 -9.33 -8.84 -21.68
C GLU A 165 -9.42 -8.44 -23.17
N MET A 166 -9.19 -9.41 -24.04
CA MET A 166 -9.25 -9.25 -25.49
C MET A 166 -9.99 -10.44 -26.12
N ASP A 167 -10.62 -10.24 -27.28
CA ASP A 167 -11.38 -11.31 -27.93
C ASP A 167 -10.45 -12.48 -28.32
N SER A 168 -10.79 -13.69 -27.86
CA SER A 168 -10.07 -14.95 -28.16
C SER A 168 -9.92 -15.27 -29.66
N LYS A 169 -10.72 -14.64 -30.52
CA LYS A 169 -10.65 -14.79 -31.98
C LYS A 169 -9.65 -13.86 -32.66
N GLU A 170 -9.18 -12.83 -31.96
CA GLU A 170 -8.18 -11.93 -32.49
C GLU A 170 -6.85 -12.66 -32.69
N ASP A 171 -6.08 -12.20 -33.68
CA ASP A 171 -4.75 -12.76 -33.91
C ASP A 171 -3.85 -12.48 -32.69
N PRO A 172 -3.35 -13.52 -31.99
CA PRO A 172 -2.56 -13.32 -30.78
C PRO A 172 -1.31 -12.48 -31.03
N MET A 173 -0.74 -12.55 -32.24
CA MET A 173 0.43 -11.75 -32.56
C MET A 173 0.07 -10.27 -32.64
N ARG A 174 -1.08 -9.94 -33.24
CA ARG A 174 -1.57 -8.56 -33.29
C ARG A 174 -1.96 -8.02 -31.91
N CYS A 175 -2.51 -8.85 -31.03
CA CYS A 175 -2.79 -8.47 -29.65
C CYS A 175 -1.50 -8.18 -28.88
N HIS A 176 -0.49 -9.04 -29.02
CA HIS A 176 0.82 -8.83 -28.40
C HIS A 176 1.52 -7.57 -28.91
N GLU A 177 1.47 -7.25 -30.21
CA GLU A 177 2.01 -5.99 -30.73
C GLU A 177 1.36 -4.76 -30.07
N LEU A 178 0.03 -4.79 -29.91
CA LEU A 178 -0.70 -3.72 -29.24
C LEU A 178 -0.32 -3.63 -27.75
N ILE A 179 -0.15 -4.76 -27.08
CA ILE A 179 0.33 -4.84 -25.70
C ILE A 179 1.73 -4.21 -25.56
N ASP A 180 2.66 -4.59 -26.42
CA ASP A 180 4.01 -4.02 -26.47
C ASP A 180 3.98 -2.48 -26.59
N ASP A 181 3.11 -1.96 -27.47
CA ASP A 181 2.93 -0.52 -27.66
C ASP A 181 2.36 0.16 -26.41
N MET A 182 1.38 -0.46 -25.74
CA MET A 182 0.82 0.02 -24.47
C MET A 182 1.87 0.08 -23.35
N GLU A 183 2.65 -0.99 -23.18
CA GLU A 183 3.70 -1.07 -22.16
C GLU A 183 4.79 -0.01 -22.38
N ARG A 184 5.24 0.16 -23.63
CA ARG A 184 6.26 1.17 -24.00
C ARG A 184 5.77 2.59 -23.78
N GLU A 185 4.52 2.89 -24.12
CA GLU A 185 3.96 4.22 -23.90
C GLU A 185 3.76 4.51 -22.41
N CYS A 186 3.35 3.53 -21.59
CA CYS A 186 3.28 3.68 -20.13
C CYS A 186 4.66 3.97 -19.52
N LEU A 187 5.71 3.29 -19.98
CA LEU A 187 7.08 3.57 -19.55
C LEU A 187 7.50 5.00 -19.92
N LYS A 188 7.15 5.47 -21.12
CA LYS A 188 7.53 6.80 -21.60
C LYS A 188 6.76 7.94 -20.94
N SER A 189 5.45 7.79 -20.78
CA SER A 189 4.55 8.85 -20.30
C SER A 189 4.44 8.91 -18.77
N HIS A 190 4.54 7.77 -18.10
CA HIS A 190 4.31 7.63 -16.66
C HIS A 190 5.54 7.12 -15.88
N ASN A 191 6.61 6.71 -16.58
CA ASN A 191 7.81 6.13 -15.99
C ASN A 191 7.50 4.87 -15.14
N ILE A 192 6.64 4.00 -15.69
CA ILE A 192 6.19 2.76 -15.08
C ILE A 192 6.59 1.59 -15.98
N HIS A 193 7.24 0.60 -15.39
CA HIS A 193 7.43 -0.71 -16.02
C HIS A 193 6.13 -1.50 -15.90
N LEU A 194 5.25 -1.36 -16.89
CA LEU A 194 4.00 -2.10 -16.99
C LEU A 194 4.25 -3.44 -17.67
N VAL A 195 3.67 -4.50 -17.11
CA VAL A 195 3.54 -5.82 -17.74
C VAL A 195 2.06 -6.13 -17.87
N ILE A 196 1.61 -6.36 -19.10
CA ILE A 196 0.22 -6.68 -19.39
C ILE A 196 0.11 -8.18 -19.66
N HIS A 197 -0.72 -8.85 -18.86
CA HIS A 197 -1.14 -10.21 -19.16
C HIS A 197 -2.26 -10.18 -20.20
N TYR A 198 -2.05 -10.88 -21.31
CA TYR A 198 -3.07 -11.11 -22.33
C TYR A 198 -4.08 -12.13 -21.82
N ASP A 199 -5.34 -11.70 -21.62
CA ASP A 199 -6.42 -12.58 -21.19
C ASP A 199 -7.49 -12.74 -22.30
N PRO A 200 -7.50 -13.86 -23.04
CA PRO A 200 -8.44 -14.09 -24.11
C PRO A 200 -9.83 -14.47 -23.58
N VAL A 201 -10.85 -13.68 -23.94
CA VAL A 201 -12.26 -13.95 -23.61
C VAL A 201 -13.06 -14.42 -24.82
N VAL A 202 -13.96 -15.38 -24.60
CA VAL A 202 -14.87 -15.87 -25.65
C VAL A 202 -16.09 -14.94 -25.72
N THR A 203 -16.25 -14.23 -26.83
CA THR A 203 -17.30 -13.20 -27.00
C THR A 203 -18.54 -13.72 -27.74
N ASP A 204 -18.46 -14.89 -28.38
CA ASP A 204 -19.45 -15.37 -29.33
C ASP A 204 -20.22 -16.61 -28.89
N ASP A 205 -20.13 -17.00 -27.62
CA ASP A 205 -20.92 -18.09 -27.04
C ASP A 205 -22.12 -17.50 -26.26
N PRO A 206 -23.34 -17.50 -26.83
CA PRO A 206 -24.51 -16.93 -26.17
C PRO A 206 -24.90 -17.71 -24.91
N GLU A 207 -24.56 -19.00 -24.82
CA GLU A 207 -24.81 -19.81 -23.63
C GLU A 207 -23.87 -19.37 -22.51
N LEU A 208 -22.58 -19.21 -22.80
CA LEU A 208 -21.58 -18.68 -21.86
C LEU A 208 -21.98 -17.29 -21.36
N THR A 209 -22.28 -16.34 -22.25
CA THR A 209 -22.66 -14.96 -21.88
C THR A 209 -23.90 -14.95 -21.01
N ARG A 210 -24.91 -15.76 -21.34
CA ARG A 210 -26.15 -15.85 -20.57
C ARG A 210 -25.90 -16.42 -19.18
N LEU A 211 -25.09 -17.47 -19.06
CA LEU A 211 -24.75 -18.08 -17.79
C LEU A 211 -23.90 -17.15 -16.92
N HIS A 212 -22.96 -16.41 -17.52
CA HIS A 212 -22.20 -15.38 -16.83
C HIS A 212 -23.14 -14.33 -16.21
N ILE A 213 -24.04 -13.73 -17.00
CA ILE A 213 -25.01 -12.74 -16.52
C ILE A 213 -25.89 -13.31 -15.40
N LEU A 214 -26.32 -14.57 -15.53
CA LEU A 214 -27.12 -15.23 -14.51
C LEU A 214 -26.34 -15.41 -13.20
N VAL A 215 -25.10 -15.90 -13.27
CA VAL A 215 -24.24 -16.11 -12.10
C VAL A 215 -23.93 -14.78 -11.41
N ASP A 216 -23.59 -13.73 -12.15
CA ASP A 216 -23.36 -12.40 -11.59
C ASP A 216 -24.62 -11.83 -10.92
N SER A 217 -25.80 -12.04 -11.50
CA SER A 217 -27.07 -11.62 -10.89
C SER A 217 -27.33 -12.35 -9.58
N LEU A 218 -27.12 -13.67 -9.55
CA LEU A 218 -27.31 -14.50 -8.36
C LEU A 218 -26.32 -14.14 -7.25
N LEU A 219 -25.06 -13.88 -7.60
CA LEU A 219 -24.05 -13.41 -6.66
C LEU A 219 -24.40 -12.02 -6.11
N GLY A 220 -24.84 -11.10 -6.97
CA GLY A 220 -25.26 -9.76 -6.59
C GLY A 220 -26.49 -9.73 -5.65
N GLU A 221 -27.39 -10.70 -5.77
CA GLU A 221 -28.50 -10.90 -4.81
C GLU A 221 -28.00 -11.33 -3.42
N MET A 222 -26.89 -12.05 -3.34
CA MET A 222 -26.29 -12.48 -2.07
C MET A 222 -25.48 -11.35 -1.42
N ASP A 223 -24.59 -10.72 -2.18
CA ASP A 223 -23.82 -9.53 -1.79
C ASP A 223 -23.42 -8.76 -3.07
N PRO A 224 -23.77 -7.47 -3.20
CA PRO A 224 -23.45 -6.66 -4.38
C PRO A 224 -21.96 -6.55 -4.72
N ARG A 225 -21.07 -6.90 -3.78
CA ARG A 225 -19.61 -6.87 -3.95
C ARG A 225 -19.06 -8.15 -4.56
N LEU A 226 -19.85 -9.22 -4.65
CA LEU A 226 -19.44 -10.47 -5.30
C LEU A 226 -19.62 -10.33 -6.80
N LYS A 227 -18.50 -10.28 -7.53
CA LYS A 227 -18.46 -10.31 -8.99
C LYS A 227 -17.60 -11.48 -9.44
N THR A 228 -17.95 -12.05 -10.60
CA THR A 228 -17.12 -13.08 -11.23
C THR A 228 -15.94 -12.47 -11.99
N HIS A 229 -14.83 -13.20 -11.97
CA HIS A 229 -13.64 -13.00 -12.80
C HIS A 229 -13.32 -14.34 -13.49
N ASP A 230 -12.62 -14.32 -14.63
CA ASP A 230 -12.18 -15.52 -15.33
C ASP A 230 -13.28 -16.55 -15.67
N PHE A 231 -14.50 -16.08 -16.00
CA PHE A 231 -15.65 -16.96 -16.21
C PHE A 231 -15.51 -17.85 -17.46
N ARG A 232 -15.48 -19.17 -17.24
CA ARG A 232 -15.28 -20.19 -18.28
C ARG A 232 -16.33 -21.29 -18.15
N MET A 233 -16.73 -21.83 -19.30
CA MET A 233 -17.64 -22.98 -19.38
C MET A 233 -16.93 -24.16 -20.02
N VAL A 234 -16.89 -25.29 -19.32
CA VAL A 234 -16.30 -26.55 -19.82
C VAL A 234 -17.38 -27.63 -19.87
N PRO A 235 -17.84 -28.04 -21.07
CA PRO A 235 -18.81 -29.11 -21.21
C PRO A 235 -18.18 -30.47 -20.86
N GLY A 236 -18.80 -31.20 -19.94
CA GLY A 236 -18.44 -32.56 -19.54
C GLY A 236 -19.44 -33.60 -20.05
N GLY A 237 -19.09 -34.89 -19.91
CA GLY A 237 -19.99 -36.00 -20.25
C GLY A 237 -21.17 -36.11 -19.28
N GLY A 238 -22.22 -35.33 -19.47
CA GLY A 238 -23.47 -35.36 -18.69
C GLY A 238 -23.69 -34.21 -17.70
N HIS A 239 -22.73 -33.30 -17.58
CA HIS A 239 -22.81 -32.05 -16.80
C HIS A 239 -21.93 -30.99 -17.45
N THR A 240 -22.11 -29.72 -17.09
CA THR A 240 -21.27 -28.61 -17.55
C THR A 240 -20.63 -27.92 -16.35
N ASN A 241 -19.32 -27.73 -16.38
CA ASN A 241 -18.60 -27.03 -15.33
C ASN A 241 -18.55 -25.54 -15.65
N LEU A 242 -18.97 -24.71 -14.70
CA LEU A 242 -18.77 -23.27 -14.69
C LEU A 242 -17.61 -22.99 -13.75
N ILE A 243 -16.53 -22.46 -14.31
CA ILE A 243 -15.28 -22.19 -13.60
C ILE A 243 -15.12 -20.68 -13.56
N PHE A 244 -14.96 -20.10 -12.39
CA PHE A 244 -14.77 -18.66 -12.23
C PHE A 244 -14.19 -18.36 -10.87
N ASP A 245 -13.57 -17.19 -10.78
CA ASP A 245 -12.99 -16.68 -9.54
C ASP A 245 -13.94 -15.61 -8.98
N ILE A 246 -14.01 -15.50 -7.65
CA ILE A 246 -14.77 -14.43 -6.99
C ILE A 246 -13.91 -13.72 -5.96
N ALA A 247 -13.98 -12.39 -5.98
CA ALA A 247 -13.44 -11.56 -4.92
C ALA A 247 -14.31 -11.72 -3.67
N PHE A 248 -13.79 -12.37 -2.63
CA PHE A 248 -14.53 -12.75 -1.42
C PHE A 248 -14.28 -11.73 -0.28
N PRO A 249 -15.30 -10.94 0.12
CA PRO A 249 -15.17 -10.00 1.24
C PRO A 249 -14.93 -10.73 2.56
N GLN A 250 -14.03 -10.22 3.40
CA GLN A 250 -13.78 -10.85 4.72
C GLN A 250 -14.97 -10.75 5.69
N ASP A 251 -15.91 -9.85 5.42
CA ASP A 251 -17.08 -9.54 6.26
C ASP A 251 -18.40 -10.09 5.69
N THR A 252 -18.34 -11.03 4.74
CA THR A 252 -19.56 -11.61 4.17
C THR A 252 -20.34 -12.47 5.18
N LYS A 253 -21.67 -12.49 5.01
CA LYS A 253 -22.59 -13.29 5.83
C LYS A 253 -22.61 -14.77 5.45
N PHE A 254 -22.14 -15.12 4.26
CA PHE A 254 -22.19 -16.47 3.72
C PHE A 254 -20.81 -17.11 3.73
N THR A 255 -20.75 -18.38 4.11
CA THR A 255 -19.55 -19.19 3.95
C THR A 255 -19.32 -19.55 2.47
N LYS A 256 -18.08 -19.89 2.12
CA LYS A 256 -17.71 -20.31 0.76
C LYS A 256 -18.60 -21.46 0.25
N GLN A 257 -18.89 -22.43 1.11
CA GLN A 257 -19.75 -23.57 0.78
C GLN A 257 -21.21 -23.15 0.55
N GLU A 258 -21.75 -22.25 1.38
CA GLU A 258 -23.13 -21.78 1.23
C GLU A 258 -23.35 -21.01 -0.08
N ILE A 259 -22.36 -20.22 -0.52
CA ILE A 259 -22.42 -19.54 -1.82
C ILE A 259 -22.45 -20.56 -2.95
N GLN A 260 -21.57 -21.55 -2.90
CA GLN A 260 -21.49 -22.61 -3.91
C GLN A 260 -22.79 -23.41 -3.99
N ASP A 261 -23.30 -23.88 -2.86
CA ASP A 261 -24.52 -24.68 -2.78
C ASP A 261 -25.74 -23.89 -3.30
N LYS A 262 -25.86 -22.60 -2.93
CA LYS A 262 -26.94 -21.72 -3.41
C LYS A 262 -26.88 -21.47 -4.91
N LEU A 263 -25.68 -21.29 -5.46
CA LEU A 263 -25.49 -21.11 -6.90
C LEU A 263 -25.89 -22.37 -7.67
N GLU A 264 -25.44 -23.54 -7.23
CA GLU A 264 -25.79 -24.80 -7.88
C GLU A 264 -27.28 -25.12 -7.79
N GLU A 265 -27.92 -24.85 -6.65
CA GLU A 265 -29.37 -25.01 -6.48
C GLU A 265 -30.15 -24.07 -7.41
N ALA A 266 -29.76 -22.79 -7.47
CA ALA A 266 -30.38 -21.80 -8.35
C ALA A 266 -30.24 -22.19 -9.83
N LEU A 267 -29.02 -22.54 -10.26
CA LEU A 267 -28.74 -23.00 -11.63
C LEU A 267 -29.56 -24.23 -11.98
N ARG A 268 -29.66 -25.22 -11.09
CA ARG A 268 -30.46 -26.43 -11.30
C ARG A 268 -31.96 -26.16 -11.37
N SER A 269 -32.45 -25.14 -10.67
CA SER A 269 -33.88 -24.79 -10.65
C SER A 269 -34.32 -24.05 -11.92
N GLN A 270 -33.43 -23.26 -12.51
CA GLN A 270 -33.72 -22.43 -13.68
C GLN A 270 -33.34 -23.12 -15.00
N GLU A 271 -32.43 -24.11 -14.95
CA GLU A 271 -31.90 -24.76 -16.14
C GLU A 271 -32.20 -26.25 -16.21
N GLY A 272 -32.57 -26.72 -17.41
CA GLY A 272 -32.80 -28.15 -17.68
C GLY A 272 -31.51 -28.99 -17.81
N LYS A 273 -30.34 -28.42 -17.54
CA LYS A 273 -29.02 -29.07 -17.60
C LYS A 273 -28.37 -29.06 -16.21
N VAL A 274 -27.50 -30.04 -15.94
CA VAL A 274 -26.72 -30.10 -14.69
C VAL A 274 -25.48 -29.22 -14.83
N TYR A 275 -25.44 -28.11 -14.08
CA TYR A 275 -24.26 -27.25 -13.96
C TYR A 275 -23.58 -27.47 -12.60
N HIS A 276 -22.27 -27.64 -12.62
CA HIS A 276 -21.43 -27.66 -11.43
C HIS A 276 -20.54 -26.43 -11.40
N THR A 277 -20.40 -25.82 -10.23
CA THR A 277 -19.58 -24.62 -10.06
C THR A 277 -18.25 -24.98 -9.44
N VAL A 278 -17.16 -24.52 -10.06
CA VAL A 278 -15.80 -24.63 -9.54
C VAL A 278 -15.33 -23.20 -9.27
N ILE A 279 -15.37 -22.80 -7.99
CA ILE A 279 -15.17 -21.42 -7.58
C ILE A 279 -13.82 -21.28 -6.86
N THR A 280 -12.95 -20.42 -7.36
CA THR A 280 -11.79 -19.93 -6.60
C THR A 280 -12.20 -18.69 -5.82
N PHE A 281 -11.82 -18.61 -4.55
CA PHE A 281 -12.20 -17.50 -3.67
C PHE A 281 -10.97 -16.68 -3.29
N ASP A 282 -10.81 -15.53 -3.94
CA ASP A 282 -9.69 -14.63 -3.72
C ASP A 282 -10.03 -13.57 -2.68
N PRO A 283 -9.12 -13.25 -1.73
CA PRO A 283 -9.39 -12.22 -0.75
C PRO A 283 -9.50 -10.85 -1.42
N LEU A 284 -10.61 -10.14 -1.15
CA LEU A 284 -10.94 -8.82 -1.72
C LEU A 284 -9.87 -7.73 -1.48
N ALA A 285 -8.90 -7.98 -0.60
CA ALA A 285 -7.77 -7.10 -0.34
C ALA A 285 -6.88 -6.81 -1.57
N PHE A 286 -6.98 -7.61 -2.64
CA PHE A 286 -6.22 -7.41 -3.88
C PHE A 286 -6.92 -6.48 -4.90
N ASN A 287 -8.24 -6.28 -4.83
CA ASN A 287 -9.03 -5.64 -5.89
C ASN A 287 -9.77 -4.34 -5.47
N GLN A 288 -9.25 -3.62 -4.47
CA GLN A 288 -9.95 -2.45 -3.92
C GLN A 288 -10.09 -1.23 -4.86
N GLU A 289 -9.47 -1.16 -6.04
CA GLU A 289 -9.55 0.03 -6.89
C GLU A 289 -10.30 -0.12 -8.22
N SER A 290 -10.73 -1.31 -8.62
CA SER A 290 -11.43 -1.50 -9.91
C SER A 290 -12.96 -1.38 -9.85
N CYS A 291 -13.57 -1.45 -8.65
CA CYS A 291 -15.03 -1.55 -8.51
C CYS A 291 -15.79 -0.23 -8.26
N GLU A 292 -15.13 0.91 -8.04
CA GLU A 292 -15.85 2.17 -7.79
C GLU A 292 -16.35 2.89 -9.06
N HIS A 293 -16.00 2.41 -10.26
CA HIS A 293 -16.38 3.05 -11.52
C HIS A 293 -16.91 2.07 -12.58
N GLN A 294 -18.06 1.45 -12.29
CA GLN A 294 -18.96 0.92 -13.32
C GLN A 294 -20.37 1.49 -13.13
#